data_AF-A0A6I7R4Q8-F1
#
_entry.id   AF-A0A6I7R4Q8-F1
#
_cell.length_a   1.000
_cell.length_b   1.000
_cell.length_c   1.000
_cell.angle_alpha   90.00
_cell.angle_beta   90.00
_cell.angle_gamma   90.00
#
_symmetry.space_group_name_H-M   'P 1'
#
loop_
_entity.id
_entity.type
_entity.pdbx_description
1 polymer ?
#
loop_
_entity_poly.entity_id
_entity_poly.type
_entity_poly.pdbx_seq_one_letter_code
_entity_poly.pdbx_strand_id
1 'polypeptide(L)'
;MKLIRKVRRAIKGITTVILVLTVLILLIENDNIISFANDKEYHIATADLNVRTGAGTEHNVIFTLQEGIEVEVLSKNNNWYKVRYQGKTGYVYFEYLEFSRTELNENLQSFRKTLPLIFKVFIAGTILIVSLLIIRKVRDTRLLKTVTNTKRGTRSERDLALKLLKYKIPAQMIFHDLYLKKNNGEFTQIDLVVVTEVGIIVFEVKDYSGWIYGKGNQSQWTQVLAYGKQKYRFYNPIMQNNKHIAELKKSLNHSDNMPYYSIVLFYGDCVLKDVSFIPEGTFLVKSKRLIEVIKNIRKNNEPVHYSNMNEMVRILKEAVQNGEKMENQIKHIESINDMMGKDRIFE
;
A
#
# COMPACT_ATOMS: atom_id res chain seq x y z
N MET A 1 -2.97 10.84 7.26
CA MET A 1 -2.15 11.41 6.15
C MET A 1 -1.21 10.40 5.45
N LYS A 2 -0.61 9.43 6.16
CA LYS A 2 0.35 8.43 5.62
C LYS A 2 -0.16 7.56 4.46
N LEU A 3 -1.41 7.06 4.50
CA LEU A 3 -1.91 6.20 3.41
C LEU A 3 -2.30 6.97 2.13
N ILE A 4 -2.62 8.27 2.21
CA ILE A 4 -2.74 9.13 1.01
C ILE A 4 -1.33 9.39 0.44
N ARG A 5 -0.32 9.58 1.29
CA ARG A 5 1.07 9.67 0.85
C ARG A 5 1.57 8.36 0.24
N LYS A 6 1.22 7.19 0.78
CA LYS A 6 1.55 5.87 0.18
C LYS A 6 0.85 5.66 -1.16
N VAL A 7 -0.45 5.98 -1.26
CA VAL A 7 -1.18 5.89 -2.55
C VAL A 7 -0.63 6.89 -3.56
N ARG A 8 -0.33 8.14 -3.17
CA ARG A 8 0.32 9.12 -4.05
C ARG A 8 1.73 8.68 -4.46
N ARG A 9 2.51 8.06 -3.56
CA ARG A 9 3.83 7.49 -3.89
C ARG A 9 3.72 6.29 -4.83
N ALA A 10 2.74 5.42 -4.63
CA ALA A 10 2.48 4.28 -5.52
C ALA A 10 2.00 4.76 -6.90
N ILE A 11 1.08 5.73 -6.96
CA ILE A 11 0.63 6.35 -8.21
C ILE A 11 1.81 7.04 -8.90
N LYS A 12 2.62 7.83 -8.17
CA LYS A 12 3.83 8.45 -8.72
C LYS A 12 4.80 7.40 -9.28
N GLY A 13 5.04 6.31 -8.55
CA GLY A 13 5.88 5.20 -9.00
C GLY A 13 5.36 4.55 -10.28
N ILE A 14 4.06 4.27 -10.35
CA ILE A 14 3.41 3.70 -11.54
C ILE A 14 3.51 4.68 -12.72
N THR A 15 3.23 5.98 -12.51
CA THR A 15 3.35 6.98 -13.58
C THR A 15 4.78 7.17 -14.05
N THR A 16 5.77 7.08 -13.16
CA THR A 16 7.19 7.16 -13.53
C THR A 16 7.61 5.92 -14.32
N VAL A 17 7.18 4.73 -13.92
CA VAL A 17 7.45 3.49 -14.67
C VAL A 17 6.81 3.53 -16.06
N ILE A 18 5.55 3.97 -16.16
CA ILE A 18 4.86 4.14 -17.45
C ILE A 18 5.63 5.14 -18.32
N LEU A 19 6.00 6.32 -17.79
CA LEU A 19 6.75 7.33 -18.54
C LEU A 19 8.10 6.81 -19.04
N VAL A 20 8.86 6.10 -18.19
CA VAL A 20 10.15 5.50 -18.55
C VAL A 20 9.97 4.44 -19.65
N LEU A 21 8.96 3.58 -19.54
CA LEU A 21 8.66 2.58 -20.56
C LEU A 21 8.24 3.24 -21.88
N THR A 22 7.43 4.29 -21.85
CA THR A 22 7.03 5.04 -23.06
C THR A 22 8.23 5.70 -23.72
N VAL A 23 9.13 6.32 -22.96
CA VAL A 23 10.37 6.92 -23.50
C VAL A 23 11.30 5.84 -24.07
N LEU A 24 11.46 4.71 -23.38
CA LEU A 24 12.29 3.61 -23.87
C LEU A 24 11.75 3.04 -25.19
N ILE A 25 10.43 2.95 -25.35
CA ILE A 25 9.77 2.51 -26.59
C ILE A 25 9.99 3.53 -27.72
N LEU A 26 9.84 4.83 -27.46
CA LEU A 26 10.14 5.88 -28.45
C LEU A 26 11.61 5.87 -28.88
N LEU A 27 12.52 5.48 -27.99
CA LEU A 27 13.94 5.29 -28.33
C LEU A 27 14.18 4.03 -29.18
N ILE A 28 13.42 2.94 -28.96
CA ILE A 28 13.51 1.69 -29.75
C ILE A 28 12.89 1.85 -31.16
N GLU A 29 11.82 2.64 -31.26
CA GLU A 29 11.16 2.98 -32.53
C GLU A 29 11.96 3.98 -33.38
N ASN A 30 12.96 4.64 -32.81
CA ASN A 30 13.84 5.53 -33.56
C ASN A 30 14.89 4.71 -34.34
N ASP A 31 14.65 4.53 -35.64
CA ASP A 31 15.54 3.80 -36.57
C ASP A 31 16.97 4.34 -36.62
N ASN A 32 17.18 5.60 -36.20
CA ASN A 32 18.49 6.23 -36.21
C ASN A 32 19.45 5.73 -35.12
N ILE A 33 18.99 5.04 -34.07
CA ILE A 33 19.88 4.65 -32.95
C ILE A 33 20.57 3.29 -33.20
N ILE A 34 19.95 2.38 -33.96
CA ILE A 34 20.50 1.04 -34.23
C ILE A 34 21.54 1.06 -35.36
N SER A 35 21.43 2.02 -36.30
CA SER A 35 22.41 2.18 -37.39
C SER A 35 23.81 2.53 -36.90
N PHE A 36 23.95 3.14 -35.71
CA PHE A 36 25.25 3.47 -35.10
C PHE A 36 25.95 2.30 -34.39
N ALA A 37 25.26 1.17 -34.14
CA ALA A 37 25.83 0.07 -33.37
C ALA A 37 26.60 -0.97 -34.22
N ASN A 38 26.48 -0.97 -35.56
CA ASN A 38 26.97 -2.05 -36.41
C ASN A 38 27.79 -1.55 -37.63
N ASP A 39 29.01 -1.09 -37.38
CA ASP A 39 30.00 -0.77 -38.43
C ASP A 39 30.83 -1.99 -38.88
N LYS A 40 30.60 -3.17 -38.28
CA LYS A 40 31.30 -4.42 -38.63
C LYS A 40 30.42 -5.30 -39.51
N GLU A 41 30.99 -5.75 -40.62
CA GLU A 41 30.33 -6.60 -41.61
C GLU A 41 30.78 -8.05 -41.42
N TYR A 42 29.85 -8.99 -41.22
CA TYR A 42 30.16 -10.42 -41.05
C TYR A 42 29.53 -11.26 -42.16
N HIS A 43 30.26 -12.28 -42.60
CA HIS A 43 29.85 -13.20 -43.68
C HIS A 43 30.14 -14.64 -43.27
N ILE A 44 29.32 -15.57 -43.72
CA ILE A 44 29.47 -17.02 -43.49
C ILE A 44 30.03 -17.64 -44.76
N ALA A 45 31.02 -18.53 -44.62
CA ALA A 45 31.53 -19.31 -45.74
C ALA A 45 30.48 -20.35 -46.19
N THR A 46 30.10 -20.34 -47.46
CA THR A 46 29.11 -21.28 -48.03
C THR A 46 29.75 -22.57 -48.57
N ALA A 47 31.08 -22.67 -48.49
CA ALA A 47 31.88 -23.84 -48.84
C ALA A 47 33.25 -23.73 -48.15
N ASP A 48 34.05 -24.79 -48.24
CA ASP A 48 35.46 -24.75 -47.83
C ASP A 48 36.22 -23.69 -48.65
N LEU A 49 36.72 -22.65 -47.98
CA LEU A 49 37.18 -21.42 -48.61
C LEU A 49 38.64 -21.11 -48.26
N ASN A 50 39.50 -21.08 -49.27
CA ASN A 50 40.92 -20.76 -49.09
C ASN A 50 41.13 -19.28 -48.77
N VAL A 51 41.77 -19.02 -47.63
CA VAL A 51 42.20 -17.68 -47.20
C VAL A 51 43.63 -17.45 -47.69
N ARG A 52 43.82 -16.44 -48.54
CA ARG A 52 45.10 -16.16 -49.22
C ARG A 52 45.79 -14.92 -48.68
N THR A 53 47.09 -14.80 -48.95
CA THR A 53 47.91 -13.63 -48.55
C THR A 53 47.60 -12.36 -49.34
N GLY A 54 46.99 -12.47 -50.53
CA GLY A 54 46.62 -11.35 -51.41
C GLY A 54 45.38 -11.63 -52.25
N ALA A 55 44.89 -10.62 -52.95
CA ALA A 55 43.64 -10.63 -53.71
C ALA A 55 43.83 -11.26 -55.11
N GLY A 56 43.93 -12.59 -55.16
CA GLY A 56 44.14 -13.35 -56.40
C GLY A 56 44.44 -14.83 -56.14
N THR A 57 44.28 -15.69 -57.16
CA THR A 57 44.50 -17.14 -57.05
C THR A 57 45.99 -17.52 -57.07
N GLU A 58 46.84 -16.61 -57.53
CA GLU A 58 48.30 -16.69 -57.55
C GLU A 58 48.95 -16.49 -56.18
N HIS A 59 48.20 -15.96 -55.20
CA HIS A 59 48.70 -15.75 -53.85
C HIS A 59 48.63 -17.02 -52.98
N ASN A 60 49.63 -17.19 -52.11
CA ASN A 60 49.73 -18.34 -51.21
C ASN A 60 48.51 -18.47 -50.28
N VAL A 61 48.07 -19.71 -50.06
CA VAL A 61 47.03 -20.05 -49.08
C VAL A 61 47.62 -20.04 -47.68
N ILE A 62 47.01 -19.29 -46.77
CA ILE A 62 47.36 -19.22 -45.35
C ILE A 62 46.70 -20.38 -44.59
N PHE A 63 45.41 -20.59 -44.84
CA PHE A 63 44.58 -21.68 -44.30
C PHE A 63 43.26 -21.77 -45.08
N THR A 64 42.46 -22.79 -44.78
CA THR A 64 41.12 -22.99 -45.36
C THR A 64 40.07 -22.78 -44.26
N LEU A 65 39.09 -21.92 -44.52
CA LEU A 65 37.88 -21.78 -43.70
C LEU A 65 36.94 -22.94 -44.04
N GLN A 66 36.38 -23.61 -43.04
CA GLN A 66 35.36 -24.62 -43.28
C GLN A 66 34.02 -23.94 -43.64
N GLU A 67 33.18 -24.64 -44.40
CA GLU A 67 31.78 -24.26 -44.60
C GLU A 67 31.08 -23.98 -43.25
N GLY A 68 30.26 -22.93 -43.21
CA GLY A 68 29.53 -22.50 -42.01
C GLY A 68 30.33 -21.61 -41.06
N ILE A 69 31.61 -21.33 -41.32
CA ILE A 69 32.42 -20.43 -40.48
C ILE A 69 32.12 -18.96 -40.79
N GLU A 70 31.78 -18.19 -39.76
CA GLU A 70 31.61 -16.73 -39.83
C GLU A 70 32.95 -15.99 -39.76
N VAL A 71 33.10 -14.96 -40.59
CA VAL A 71 34.28 -14.09 -40.66
C VAL A 71 33.90 -12.61 -40.70
N GLU A 72 34.73 -11.75 -40.11
CA GLU A 72 34.59 -10.29 -40.17
C GLU A 72 35.19 -9.78 -41.49
N VAL A 73 34.40 -9.15 -42.36
CA VAL A 73 34.88 -8.47 -43.58
C VAL A 73 35.44 -7.10 -43.20
N LEU A 74 36.73 -6.90 -43.50
CA LEU A 74 37.48 -5.69 -43.21
C LEU A 74 37.51 -4.73 -44.41
N SER A 75 37.56 -5.26 -45.64
CA SER A 75 37.52 -4.47 -46.87
C SER A 75 37.14 -5.31 -48.09
N LYS A 76 36.68 -4.66 -49.15
CA LYS A 76 36.27 -5.29 -50.42
C LYS A 76 37.14 -4.77 -51.55
N ASN A 77 37.75 -5.66 -52.33
CA ASN A 77 38.57 -5.33 -53.49
C ASN A 77 38.18 -6.22 -54.68
N ASN A 78 37.38 -5.67 -55.60
CA ASN A 78 36.79 -6.43 -56.71
C ASN A 78 36.12 -7.72 -56.19
N ASN A 79 36.57 -8.87 -56.69
CA ASN A 79 36.01 -10.18 -56.31
C ASN A 79 36.67 -10.77 -55.05
N TRP A 80 37.53 -10.03 -54.35
CA TRP A 80 38.27 -10.51 -53.18
C TRP A 80 37.98 -9.67 -51.94
N TYR A 81 37.51 -10.31 -50.89
CA TYR A 81 37.21 -9.66 -49.62
C TYR A 81 38.33 -9.95 -48.63
N LYS A 82 38.81 -8.91 -47.96
CA LYS A 82 39.75 -9.05 -46.84
C LYS A 82 38.95 -9.39 -45.59
N VAL A 83 39.24 -10.52 -44.98
CA VAL A 83 38.51 -11.05 -43.83
C VAL A 83 39.40 -11.24 -42.61
N ARG A 84 38.81 -11.26 -41.42
CA ARG A 84 39.46 -11.61 -40.16
C ARG A 84 38.76 -12.81 -39.51
N TYR A 85 39.57 -13.79 -39.12
CA TYR A 85 39.12 -14.96 -38.37
C TYR A 85 40.20 -15.38 -37.36
N GLN A 86 39.81 -15.58 -36.09
CA GLN A 86 40.72 -15.97 -34.99
C GLN A 86 42.03 -15.15 -34.93
N GLY A 87 41.93 -13.83 -35.17
CA GLY A 87 43.07 -12.91 -35.14
C GLY A 87 43.97 -12.92 -36.39
N LYS A 88 43.74 -13.82 -37.36
CA LYS A 88 44.44 -13.82 -38.66
C LYS A 88 43.64 -13.04 -39.70
N THR A 89 44.33 -12.39 -40.63
CA THR A 89 43.69 -11.69 -41.76
C THR A 89 44.21 -12.20 -43.09
N GLY A 90 43.32 -12.34 -44.07
CA GLY A 90 43.67 -12.69 -45.44
C GLY A 90 42.54 -12.37 -46.42
N TYR A 91 42.71 -12.77 -47.68
CA TYR A 91 41.77 -12.49 -48.77
C TYR A 91 41.05 -13.77 -49.19
N VAL A 92 39.73 -13.68 -49.37
CA VAL A 92 38.87 -14.76 -49.85
C VAL A 92 38.05 -14.30 -51.04
N TYR A 93 37.67 -15.23 -51.92
CA TYR A 93 36.85 -14.93 -53.08
C TYR A 93 35.38 -14.77 -52.66
N PHE A 94 34.75 -13.66 -53.06
CA PHE A 94 33.46 -13.22 -52.48
C PHE A 94 32.28 -14.16 -52.77
N GLU A 95 32.32 -14.94 -53.86
CA GLU A 95 31.22 -15.81 -54.28
C GLU A 95 30.95 -16.95 -53.28
N TYR A 96 31.93 -17.25 -52.41
CA TYR A 96 31.81 -18.24 -51.34
C TYR A 96 31.48 -17.63 -49.97
N LEU A 97 31.07 -16.35 -49.95
CA LEU A 97 30.63 -15.66 -48.75
C LEU A 97 29.16 -15.27 -48.88
N GLU A 98 28.37 -15.62 -47.87
CA GLU A 98 27.01 -15.15 -47.71
C GLU A 98 26.92 -14.17 -46.54
N PHE A 99 26.16 -13.10 -46.71
CA PHE A 99 26.06 -12.05 -45.70
C PHE A 99 25.30 -12.50 -44.44
N SER A 100 25.95 -12.44 -43.27
CA SER A 100 25.44 -12.97 -41.99
C SER A 100 24.42 -12.04 -41.29
N ARG A 101 24.19 -10.82 -41.78
CA ARG A 101 23.32 -9.81 -41.10
C ARG A 101 21.83 -10.17 -41.09
N THR A 102 21.42 -11.22 -41.81
CA THR A 102 20.01 -11.58 -42.04
C THR A 102 19.33 -12.02 -40.75
N GLU A 103 19.98 -12.83 -39.89
CA GLU A 103 19.34 -13.38 -38.68
C GLU A 103 19.09 -12.33 -37.57
N LEU A 104 20.02 -11.40 -37.37
CA LEU A 104 19.87 -10.37 -36.33
C LEU A 104 18.77 -9.36 -36.69
N ASN A 105 18.69 -9.00 -37.98
CA ASN A 105 17.68 -8.07 -38.49
C ASN A 105 16.29 -8.70 -38.51
N GLU A 106 16.15 -9.97 -38.86
CA GLU A 106 14.87 -10.67 -38.85
C GLU A 106 14.29 -10.80 -37.44
N ASN A 107 15.14 -11.14 -36.46
CA ASN A 107 14.74 -11.21 -35.05
C ASN A 107 14.32 -9.83 -34.51
N LEU A 108 15.07 -8.77 -34.83
CA LEU A 108 14.73 -7.40 -34.44
C LEU A 108 13.44 -6.91 -35.11
N GLN A 109 13.23 -7.21 -36.40
CA GLN A 109 12.00 -6.88 -37.10
C GLN A 109 10.79 -7.64 -36.56
N SER A 110 10.95 -8.93 -36.26
CA SER A 110 9.93 -9.77 -35.63
C SER A 110 9.53 -9.21 -34.27
N PHE A 111 10.52 -8.88 -33.42
CA PHE A 111 10.27 -8.26 -32.11
C PHE A 111 9.55 -6.92 -32.25
N ARG A 112 9.99 -6.03 -33.16
CA ARG A 112 9.34 -4.74 -33.43
C ARG A 112 7.88 -4.90 -33.86
N LYS A 113 7.54 -5.91 -34.67
CA LYS A 113 6.16 -6.20 -35.06
C LYS A 113 5.27 -6.60 -33.87
N THR A 114 5.83 -7.25 -32.85
CA THR A 114 5.08 -7.66 -31.64
C THR A 114 4.96 -6.56 -30.58
N LEU A 115 5.84 -5.56 -30.59
CA LEU A 115 5.93 -4.52 -29.55
C LEU A 115 4.62 -3.71 -29.38
N PRO A 116 3.91 -3.29 -30.45
CA PRO A 116 2.63 -2.57 -30.31
C PRO A 116 1.53 -3.41 -29.64
N LEU A 117 1.54 -4.73 -29.85
CA LEU A 117 0.56 -5.63 -29.24
C LEU A 117 0.84 -5.80 -27.74
N ILE A 118 2.11 -6.04 -27.36
CA ILE A 118 2.54 -6.11 -25.96
C ILE A 118 2.15 -4.83 -25.21
N PHE A 119 2.36 -3.68 -25.85
CA PHE A 119 2.00 -2.38 -25.28
C PHE A 119 0.50 -2.21 -25.08
N LYS A 120 -0.33 -2.58 -26.08
CA LYS A 120 -1.80 -2.55 -25.94
C LYS A 120 -2.28 -3.44 -24.79
N VAL A 121 -1.71 -4.63 -24.64
CA VAL A 121 -2.03 -5.55 -23.54
C VAL A 121 -1.62 -4.95 -22.18
N PHE A 122 -0.43 -4.34 -22.10
CA PHE A 122 0.03 -3.67 -20.89
C PHE A 122 -0.87 -2.49 -20.51
N ILE A 123 -1.24 -1.63 -21.47
CA ILE A 123 -2.20 -0.53 -21.25
C ILE A 123 -3.55 -1.07 -20.77
N ALA A 124 -4.10 -2.08 -21.45
CA ALA A 124 -5.36 -2.68 -21.05
C ALA A 124 -5.31 -3.25 -19.62
N GLY A 125 -4.22 -3.94 -19.27
CA GLY A 125 -3.99 -4.47 -17.93
C GLY A 125 -3.88 -3.38 -16.86
N THR A 126 -3.17 -2.28 -17.14
CA THR A 126 -3.07 -1.15 -16.21
C THR A 126 -4.41 -0.43 -16.03
N ILE A 127 -5.17 -0.19 -17.10
CA ILE A 127 -6.52 0.38 -17.05
C ILE A 127 -7.44 -0.51 -16.22
N LEU A 128 -7.38 -1.83 -16.41
CA LEU A 128 -8.17 -2.79 -15.64
C LEU A 128 -7.83 -2.72 -14.14
N ILE A 129 -6.54 -2.72 -13.79
CA ILE A 129 -6.09 -2.60 -12.38
C ILE A 129 -6.59 -1.30 -11.76
N VAL A 130 -6.42 -0.17 -12.44
CA VAL A 130 -6.89 1.15 -11.97
C VAL A 130 -8.41 1.15 -11.80
N SER A 131 -9.15 0.59 -12.76
CA SER A 131 -10.60 0.47 -12.70
C SER A 131 -11.05 -0.36 -11.49
N LEU A 132 -10.41 -1.49 -11.23
CA LEU A 132 -10.69 -2.32 -10.04
C LEU A 132 -10.40 -1.57 -8.73
N LEU A 133 -9.32 -0.79 -8.68
CA LEU A 133 -9.00 0.05 -7.51
C LEU A 133 -10.05 1.15 -7.29
N ILE A 134 -10.53 1.79 -8.35
CA ILE A 134 -11.58 2.80 -8.29
C ILE A 134 -12.89 2.17 -7.82
N ILE A 135 -13.32 1.06 -8.43
CA ILE A 135 -14.53 0.32 -8.03
C ILE A 135 -14.47 -0.06 -6.56
N ARG A 136 -13.33 -0.60 -6.11
CA ARG A 136 -13.10 -0.92 -4.69
C ARG A 136 -13.23 0.32 -3.80
N LYS A 137 -12.64 1.44 -4.21
CA LYS A 137 -12.68 2.69 -3.44
C LYS A 137 -14.09 3.27 -3.35
N VAL A 138 -14.86 3.23 -4.44
CA VAL A 138 -16.26 3.66 -4.48
C VAL A 138 -17.12 2.77 -3.57
N ARG A 139 -16.98 1.44 -3.68
CA ARG A 139 -17.69 0.49 -2.82
C ARG A 139 -17.38 0.69 -1.34
N ASP A 140 -16.10 0.81 -1.00
CA ASP A 140 -15.65 1.07 0.38
C ASP A 140 -16.23 2.38 0.93
N THR A 141 -16.33 3.41 0.08
CA THR A 141 -16.92 4.70 0.45
C THR A 141 -18.43 4.60 0.66
N ARG A 142 -19.15 3.91 -0.24
CA ARG A 142 -20.60 3.65 -0.08
C ARG A 142 -20.88 2.87 1.20
N LEU A 143 -20.08 1.84 1.47
CA LEU A 143 -20.20 1.03 2.68
C LEU A 143 -19.96 1.89 3.94
N LEU A 144 -18.87 2.67 3.99
CA LEU A 144 -18.59 3.53 5.14
C LEU A 144 -19.71 4.57 5.41
N LYS A 145 -20.33 5.11 4.35
CA LYS A 145 -21.45 6.06 4.47
C LYS A 145 -22.70 5.47 5.15
N THR A 146 -22.80 4.15 5.29
CA THR A 146 -23.89 3.52 6.06
C THR A 146 -23.74 3.69 7.58
N VAL A 147 -22.54 4.05 8.06
CA VAL A 147 -22.23 4.25 9.47
C VAL A 147 -21.92 5.71 9.78
N THR A 148 -21.13 6.37 8.93
CA THR A 148 -20.69 7.74 9.22
C THR A 148 -20.33 8.54 7.96
N ASN A 149 -20.40 9.87 8.07
CA ASN A 149 -19.92 10.76 7.02
C ASN A 149 -18.39 10.66 6.87
N THR A 150 -17.91 10.61 5.63
CA THR A 150 -16.48 10.56 5.27
C THR A 150 -15.61 11.71 5.80
N LYS A 151 -16.22 12.77 6.34
CA LYS A 151 -15.52 13.91 6.96
C LYS A 151 -15.44 13.82 8.50
N ARG A 152 -16.25 12.99 9.16
CA ARG A 152 -16.31 12.84 10.63
C ARG A 152 -15.23 11.91 11.18
N GLY A 153 -14.78 12.18 12.40
CA GLY A 153 -13.71 11.45 13.08
C GLY A 153 -12.37 11.45 12.33
N THR A 154 -11.40 10.75 12.89
CA THR A 154 -10.10 10.58 12.24
C THR A 154 -10.17 9.55 11.12
N ARG A 155 -9.14 9.53 10.26
CA ARG A 155 -9.01 8.49 9.24
C ARG A 155 -8.96 7.08 9.85
N SER A 156 -8.33 6.94 11.01
CA SER A 156 -8.09 5.66 11.67
C SER A 156 -9.38 5.10 12.25
N GLU A 157 -10.23 5.94 12.84
CA GLU A 157 -11.59 5.57 13.26
C GLU A 157 -12.48 5.17 12.07
N ARG A 158 -12.44 5.93 10.98
CA ARG A 158 -13.17 5.56 9.75
C ARG A 158 -12.69 4.24 9.13
N ASP A 159 -11.39 3.95 9.22
CA ASP A 159 -10.85 2.65 8.81
C ASP A 159 -11.31 1.51 9.72
N LEU A 160 -11.39 1.75 11.04
CA LEU A 160 -11.96 0.82 12.01
C LEU A 160 -13.42 0.49 11.64
N ALA A 161 -14.27 1.50 11.46
CA ALA A 161 -15.66 1.31 11.04
C ALA A 161 -15.75 0.48 9.75
N LEU A 162 -14.94 0.80 8.74
CA LEU A 162 -14.91 0.05 7.49
C LEU A 162 -14.44 -1.40 7.66
N LYS A 163 -13.48 -1.67 8.53
CA LYS A 163 -13.04 -3.04 8.86
C LYS A 163 -14.14 -3.86 9.51
N LEU A 164 -14.88 -3.26 10.44
CA LEU A 164 -16.02 -3.91 11.12
C LEU A 164 -17.13 -4.26 10.12
N LEU A 165 -17.48 -3.33 9.22
CA LEU A 165 -18.44 -3.57 8.13
C LEU A 165 -17.99 -4.69 7.18
N LYS A 166 -16.70 -4.72 6.82
CA LYS A 166 -16.13 -5.79 5.99
C LYS A 166 -16.12 -7.14 6.70
N TYR A 167 -15.99 -7.11 8.03
CA TYR A 167 -16.15 -8.28 8.91
C TYR A 167 -17.61 -8.66 9.16
N LYS A 168 -18.57 -8.02 8.46
CA LYS A 168 -20.00 -8.34 8.51
C LYS A 168 -20.68 -7.98 9.83
N ILE A 169 -20.13 -7.04 10.60
CA ILE A 169 -20.90 -6.39 11.66
C ILE A 169 -21.95 -5.48 10.99
N PRO A 170 -23.25 -5.61 11.32
CA PRO A 170 -24.29 -4.80 10.72
C PRO A 170 -24.07 -3.30 10.99
N ALA A 171 -24.30 -2.45 9.98
CA ALA A 171 -24.06 -1.01 10.10
C ALA A 171 -24.86 -0.37 11.24
N GLN A 172 -26.10 -0.82 11.46
CA GLN A 172 -26.96 -0.33 12.54
C GLN A 172 -26.49 -0.68 13.95
N MET A 173 -25.47 -1.54 14.08
CA MET A 173 -24.84 -1.92 15.35
C MET A 173 -23.47 -1.25 15.55
N ILE A 174 -23.06 -0.38 14.61
CA ILE A 174 -21.79 0.36 14.67
C ILE A 174 -22.13 1.84 14.82
N PHE A 175 -21.70 2.43 15.93
CA PHE A 175 -21.92 3.83 16.24
C PHE A 175 -20.55 4.51 16.28
N HIS A 176 -20.31 5.46 15.39
CA HIS A 176 -19.01 6.10 15.23
C HIS A 176 -19.10 7.58 15.62
N ASP A 177 -18.11 8.05 16.37
CA ASP A 177 -17.97 9.44 16.80
C ASP A 177 -19.18 9.89 17.65
N LEU A 178 -19.44 9.17 18.75
CA LEU A 178 -20.58 9.44 19.63
C LEU A 178 -20.25 10.60 20.58
N TYR A 179 -21.22 11.48 20.81
CA TYR A 179 -21.13 12.56 21.82
C TYR A 179 -22.24 12.33 22.85
N LEU A 180 -21.86 11.76 23.99
CA LEU A 180 -22.77 11.56 25.12
C LEU A 180 -22.85 12.84 25.94
N LYS A 181 -24.09 13.30 26.20
CA LYS A 181 -24.34 14.47 27.03
C LYS A 181 -24.22 14.08 28.51
N LYS A 182 -23.38 14.80 29.24
CA LYS A 182 -23.21 14.67 30.70
C LYS A 182 -24.27 15.49 31.44
N ASN A 183 -24.44 15.22 32.74
CA ASN A 183 -25.39 15.93 33.60
C ASN A 183 -25.10 17.44 33.71
N ASN A 184 -23.83 17.85 33.62
CA ASN A 184 -23.42 19.26 33.65
C ASN A 184 -23.62 19.98 32.30
N GLY A 185 -24.18 19.31 31.28
CA GLY A 185 -24.42 19.88 29.95
C GLY A 185 -23.24 19.76 28.98
N GLU A 186 -22.07 19.32 29.43
CA GLU A 186 -20.92 19.00 28.57
C GLU A 186 -21.12 17.71 27.78
N PHE A 187 -20.21 17.45 26.83
CA PHE A 187 -20.18 16.20 26.09
C PHE A 187 -18.90 15.40 26.36
N THR A 188 -19.02 14.08 26.36
CA THR A 188 -17.88 13.15 26.22
C THR A 188 -17.93 12.50 24.85
N GLN A 189 -16.82 12.55 24.12
CA GLN A 189 -16.67 11.90 22.83
C GLN A 189 -16.25 10.44 23.04
N ILE A 190 -16.86 9.52 22.30
CA ILE A 190 -16.44 8.12 22.20
C ILE A 190 -16.18 7.82 20.73
N ASP A 191 -14.98 7.33 20.41
CA ASP A 191 -14.54 7.09 19.03
C ASP A 191 -15.48 6.14 18.28
N LEU A 192 -15.75 4.96 18.85
CA LEU A 192 -16.65 3.99 18.25
C LEU A 192 -17.21 3.01 19.28
N VAL A 193 -18.50 2.71 19.19
CA VAL A 193 -19.20 1.69 19.98
C VAL A 193 -19.79 0.65 19.04
N VAL A 194 -19.65 -0.63 19.38
CA VAL A 194 -20.31 -1.75 18.70
C VAL A 194 -21.19 -2.49 19.69
N VAL A 195 -22.44 -2.72 19.32
CA VAL A 195 -23.33 -3.63 20.05
C VAL A 195 -23.23 -5.01 19.42
N THR A 196 -22.98 -6.04 20.23
CA THR A 196 -22.84 -7.43 19.80
C THR A 196 -23.85 -8.32 20.52
N GLU A 197 -23.85 -9.62 20.25
CA GLU A 197 -24.68 -10.57 20.97
C GLU A 197 -24.14 -10.90 22.38
N VAL A 198 -22.86 -10.65 22.66
CA VAL A 198 -22.20 -10.98 23.95
C VAL A 198 -21.95 -9.76 24.85
N GLY A 199 -22.43 -8.58 24.44
CA GLY A 199 -22.20 -7.32 25.16
C GLY A 199 -21.81 -6.15 24.24
N ILE A 200 -21.37 -5.05 24.84
CA ILE A 200 -21.03 -3.81 24.16
C ILE A 200 -19.50 -3.66 24.08
N ILE A 201 -18.97 -3.42 22.89
CA ILE A 201 -17.55 -3.16 22.69
C ILE A 201 -17.35 -1.65 22.51
N VAL A 202 -16.51 -1.05 23.34
CA VAL A 202 -16.18 0.38 23.28
C VAL A 202 -14.74 0.54 22.85
N PHE A 203 -14.52 1.26 21.75
CA PHE A 203 -13.23 1.46 21.15
C PHE A 203 -12.63 2.82 21.50
N GLU A 204 -11.33 2.81 21.75
CA GLU A 204 -10.48 4.01 21.82
C GLU A 204 -9.35 3.85 20.79
N VAL A 205 -9.22 4.78 19.85
CA VAL A 205 -8.30 4.68 18.71
C VAL A 205 -7.11 5.59 18.90
N LYS A 206 -5.90 5.00 18.88
CA LYS A 206 -4.63 5.75 18.97
C LYS A 206 -3.76 5.58 17.74
N ASP A 207 -3.36 6.69 17.12
CA ASP A 207 -2.48 6.71 15.93
C ASP A 207 -1.04 7.16 16.27
N TYR A 208 -0.44 6.50 17.25
CA TYR A 208 0.95 6.78 17.66
C TYR A 208 1.98 6.04 16.81
N SER A 209 3.19 6.60 16.75
CA SER A 209 4.39 5.96 16.17
C SER A 209 5.46 5.74 17.26
N GLY A 210 6.46 4.90 17.00
CA GLY A 210 7.57 4.66 17.93
C GLY A 210 7.25 3.67 19.04
N TRP A 211 7.93 3.75 20.18
CA TRP A 211 7.71 2.82 21.28
C TRP A 211 6.73 3.40 22.29
N ILE A 212 5.81 2.57 22.77
CA ILE A 212 4.81 2.93 23.77
C ILE A 212 5.08 2.11 25.03
N TYR A 213 5.11 2.81 26.15
CA TYR A 213 5.33 2.29 27.49
C TYR A 213 4.22 2.78 28.41
N GLY A 214 3.75 1.92 29.30
CA GLY A 214 2.78 2.35 30.31
C GLY A 214 2.07 1.19 30.99
N LYS A 215 1.66 1.41 32.24
CA LYS A 215 0.90 0.44 33.02
C LYS A 215 -0.56 0.86 33.08
N GLY A 216 -1.48 -0.11 33.15
CA GLY A 216 -2.92 0.20 33.20
C GLY A 216 -3.34 1.00 34.43
N ASN A 217 -2.59 0.91 35.53
CA ASN A 217 -2.81 1.67 36.77
C ASN A 217 -2.11 3.05 36.83
N GLN A 218 -1.43 3.47 35.75
CA GLN A 218 -0.79 4.78 35.67
C GLN A 218 -1.66 5.77 34.92
N SER A 219 -1.75 7.02 35.39
CA SER A 219 -2.54 8.07 34.72
C SER A 219 -1.98 8.52 33.38
N GLN A 220 -0.66 8.38 33.18
CA GLN A 220 0.06 8.82 32.00
C GLN A 220 0.95 7.70 31.46
N TRP A 221 0.93 7.53 30.14
CA TRP A 221 1.82 6.66 29.38
C TRP A 221 2.90 7.46 28.70
N THR A 222 3.92 6.78 28.19
CA THR A 222 5.07 7.41 27.52
C THR A 222 5.18 6.90 26.09
N GLN A 223 5.23 7.85 25.15
CA GLN A 223 5.65 7.62 23.78
C GLN A 223 7.12 7.97 23.65
N VAL A 224 7.90 7.10 22.99
CA VAL A 224 9.32 7.31 22.70
C VAL A 224 9.53 7.30 21.19
N LEU A 225 10.11 8.38 20.67
CA LEU A 225 10.42 8.62 19.26
C LEU A 225 11.94 8.75 19.06
N ALA A 226 12.34 8.85 17.79
CA ALA A 226 13.73 9.10 17.38
C ALA A 226 14.75 8.18 18.07
N TYR A 227 14.47 6.87 18.10
CA TYR A 227 15.31 5.84 18.71
C TYR A 227 15.68 6.12 20.18
N GLY A 228 14.76 6.71 20.96
CA GLY A 228 14.99 6.99 22.38
C GLY A 228 15.23 8.46 22.71
N LYS A 229 15.50 9.30 21.71
CA LYS A 229 15.90 10.70 21.91
C LYS A 229 14.75 11.62 22.33
N GLN A 230 13.51 11.28 21.99
CA GLN A 230 12.35 12.11 22.30
C GLN A 230 11.32 11.30 23.09
N LYS A 231 10.84 11.85 24.20
CA LYS A 231 9.84 11.22 25.07
C LYS A 231 8.69 12.17 25.32
N TYR A 232 7.47 11.69 25.10
CA TYR A 232 6.25 12.46 25.30
C TYR A 232 5.31 11.70 26.23
N ARG A 233 4.76 12.38 27.24
CA ARG A 233 3.72 11.82 28.09
C ARG A 233 2.35 12.06 27.47
N PHE A 234 1.46 11.09 27.59
CA PHE A 234 0.07 11.23 27.16
C PHE A 234 -0.85 10.47 28.11
N TYR A 235 -2.10 10.92 28.21
CA TYR A 235 -3.07 10.32 29.12
C TYR A 235 -3.30 8.85 28.77
N ASN A 236 -3.40 8.01 29.80
CA ASN A 236 -3.56 6.57 29.64
C ASN A 236 -4.86 6.24 28.87
N PRO A 237 -4.78 5.61 27.69
CA PRO A 237 -5.95 5.33 26.86
C PRO A 237 -6.90 4.31 27.49
N ILE A 238 -6.41 3.43 28.38
CA ILE A 238 -7.27 2.50 29.13
C ILE A 238 -8.15 3.28 30.10
N MET A 239 -7.56 4.22 30.84
CA MET A 239 -8.32 5.05 31.78
C MET A 239 -9.28 5.99 31.05
N GLN A 240 -8.91 6.46 29.85
CA GLN A 240 -9.81 7.24 29.00
C GLN A 240 -11.03 6.41 28.61
N ASN A 241 -10.81 5.22 28.05
CA ASN A 241 -11.91 4.38 27.61
C ASN A 241 -12.78 3.88 28.78
N ASN A 242 -12.19 3.64 29.96
CA ASN A 242 -12.94 3.29 31.16
C ASN A 242 -13.87 4.42 31.62
N LYS A 243 -13.44 5.68 31.51
CA LYS A 243 -14.32 6.85 31.77
C LYS A 243 -15.46 6.90 30.76
N HIS A 244 -15.18 6.67 29.47
CA HIS A 244 -16.20 6.60 28.43
C HIS A 244 -17.24 5.49 28.70
N ILE A 245 -16.78 4.30 29.08
CA ILE A 245 -17.67 3.18 29.45
C ILE A 245 -18.53 3.54 30.66
N ALA A 246 -17.96 4.19 31.68
CA ALA A 246 -18.73 4.62 32.86
C ALA A 246 -19.83 5.63 32.49
N GLU A 247 -19.54 6.61 31.64
CA GLU A 247 -20.56 7.56 31.16
C GLU A 247 -21.60 6.88 30.26
N LEU A 248 -21.17 5.96 29.40
CA LEU A 248 -22.09 5.18 28.56
C LEU A 248 -23.04 4.32 29.38
N LYS A 249 -22.56 3.67 30.45
CA LYS A 249 -23.40 2.91 31.39
C LYS A 249 -24.49 3.78 32.01
N LYS A 250 -24.13 5.00 32.45
CA LYS A 250 -25.10 5.97 32.98
C LYS A 250 -26.14 6.35 31.93
N SER A 251 -25.72 6.67 30.70
CA SER A 251 -26.66 7.07 29.64
C SER A 251 -27.63 5.96 29.23
N LEU A 252 -27.21 4.69 29.32
CA LEU A 252 -28.03 3.56 28.88
C LEU A 252 -29.03 3.06 29.94
N ASN A 253 -28.93 3.51 31.21
CA ASN A 253 -29.81 3.06 32.31
C ASN A 253 -29.97 1.53 32.40
N HIS A 254 -28.94 0.77 32.00
CA HIS A 254 -29.00 -0.69 31.99
C HIS A 254 -28.62 -1.29 33.35
N SER A 255 -29.21 -2.45 33.65
CA SER A 255 -28.84 -3.24 34.84
C SER A 255 -27.35 -3.58 34.86
N ASP A 256 -26.80 -3.75 36.06
CA ASP A 256 -25.36 -3.94 36.31
C ASP A 256 -24.72 -5.15 35.58
N ASN A 257 -25.52 -6.05 35.00
CA ASN A 257 -25.07 -7.30 34.39
C ASN A 257 -24.71 -7.23 32.90
N MET A 258 -24.83 -6.09 32.21
CA MET A 258 -24.42 -5.98 30.81
C MET A 258 -22.88 -5.96 30.69
N PRO A 259 -22.24 -6.91 29.97
CA PRO A 259 -20.80 -6.89 29.74
C PRO A 259 -20.39 -5.75 28.81
N TYR A 260 -19.30 -5.05 29.19
CA TYR A 260 -18.63 -4.06 28.35
C TYR A 260 -17.18 -4.50 28.13
N TYR A 261 -16.74 -4.48 26.88
CA TYR A 261 -15.37 -4.80 26.50
C TYR A 261 -14.66 -3.54 26.01
N SER A 262 -13.54 -3.22 26.63
CA SER A 262 -12.72 -2.05 26.31
C SER A 262 -11.65 -2.44 25.29
N ILE A 263 -11.69 -1.90 24.08
CA ILE A 263 -10.62 -2.14 23.07
C ILE A 263 -9.89 -0.84 22.78
N VAL A 264 -8.64 -0.77 23.22
CA VAL A 264 -7.72 0.31 22.85
C VAL A 264 -6.91 -0.13 21.63
N LEU A 265 -7.15 0.52 20.50
CA LEU A 265 -6.68 0.11 19.18
C LEU A 265 -5.56 1.02 18.66
N PHE A 266 -4.38 0.47 18.46
CA PHE A 266 -3.21 1.18 17.95
C PHE A 266 -3.06 1.02 16.43
N TYR A 267 -3.27 2.11 15.70
CA TYR A 267 -3.22 2.17 14.24
C TYR A 267 -1.86 2.53 13.66
N GLY A 268 -1.13 3.43 14.33
CA GLY A 268 0.13 3.94 13.81
C GLY A 268 1.27 2.93 13.87
N ASP A 269 2.45 3.35 13.41
CA ASP A 269 3.66 2.53 13.33
C ASP A 269 4.35 2.44 14.71
N CYS A 270 3.58 2.09 15.75
CA CYS A 270 4.09 1.91 17.10
C CYS A 270 4.27 0.44 17.51
N VAL A 271 5.13 0.25 18.50
CA VAL A 271 5.36 -1.02 19.20
C VAL A 271 5.06 -0.81 20.68
N LEU A 272 4.18 -1.64 21.24
CA LEU A 272 3.95 -1.70 22.69
C LEU A 272 5.13 -2.48 23.29
N LYS A 273 5.95 -1.83 24.12
CA LYS A 273 7.22 -2.41 24.61
C LYS A 273 7.10 -2.99 26.02
N ASP A 274 6.80 -2.15 27.00
CA ASP A 274 6.54 -2.56 28.38
C ASP A 274 5.17 -2.03 28.78
N VAL A 275 4.17 -2.87 28.55
CA VAL A 275 2.78 -2.59 28.84
C VAL A 275 2.21 -3.71 29.69
N SER A 276 1.75 -3.37 30.89
CA SER A 276 1.37 -4.33 31.94
C SER A 276 0.21 -3.80 32.79
N PHE A 277 -0.33 -4.65 33.68
CA PHE A 277 -1.46 -4.33 34.56
C PHE A 277 -2.73 -3.94 33.80
N ILE A 278 -3.10 -4.75 32.80
CA ILE A 278 -4.27 -4.50 31.96
C ILE A 278 -5.51 -5.06 32.65
N PRO A 279 -6.54 -4.24 32.92
CA PRO A 279 -7.76 -4.72 33.57
C PRO A 279 -8.44 -5.82 32.77
N GLU A 280 -9.17 -6.70 33.47
CA GLU A 280 -10.05 -7.67 32.83
C GLU A 280 -11.06 -6.98 31.90
N GLY A 281 -11.43 -7.64 30.81
CA GLY A 281 -12.29 -7.07 29.77
C GLY A 281 -11.64 -5.95 28.93
N THR A 282 -10.37 -5.63 29.16
CA THR A 282 -9.62 -4.64 28.38
C THR A 282 -8.60 -5.29 27.44
N PHE A 283 -8.60 -4.86 26.17
CA PHE A 283 -7.73 -5.38 25.13
C PHE A 283 -6.92 -4.24 24.49
N LEU A 284 -5.60 -4.37 24.50
CA LEU A 284 -4.67 -3.49 23.78
C LEU A 284 -4.22 -4.16 22.49
N VAL A 285 -4.63 -3.62 21.35
CA VAL A 285 -4.53 -4.37 20.09
C VAL A 285 -3.94 -3.51 18.99
N LYS A 286 -3.09 -4.10 18.13
CA LYS A 286 -2.72 -3.49 16.85
C LYS A 286 -3.86 -3.67 15.85
N SER A 287 -4.13 -2.65 15.03
CA SER A 287 -5.26 -2.66 14.08
C SER A 287 -5.30 -3.84 13.09
N LYS A 288 -4.18 -4.55 12.89
CA LYS A 288 -4.09 -5.78 12.08
C LYS A 288 -4.64 -7.03 12.76
N ARG A 289 -4.68 -7.08 14.09
CA ARG A 289 -5.17 -8.22 14.91
C ARG A 289 -6.58 -8.01 15.47
N LEU A 290 -7.24 -6.90 15.11
CA LEU A 290 -8.55 -6.54 15.62
C LEU A 290 -9.58 -7.67 15.51
N ILE A 291 -9.65 -8.31 14.33
CA ILE A 291 -10.66 -9.33 14.06
C ILE A 291 -10.44 -10.58 14.93
N GLU A 292 -9.19 -10.93 15.26
CA GLU A 292 -8.89 -12.03 16.18
C GLU A 292 -9.47 -11.77 17.56
N VAL A 293 -9.35 -10.53 18.06
CA VAL A 293 -9.85 -10.15 19.39
C VAL A 293 -11.36 -10.13 19.43
N ILE A 294 -12.03 -9.59 18.41
CA ILE A 294 -13.51 -9.62 18.33
C ILE A 294 -14.01 -11.07 18.30
N LYS A 295 -13.34 -11.96 17.54
CA LYS A 295 -13.67 -13.39 17.52
C LYS A 295 -13.50 -14.04 18.90
N ASN A 296 -12.41 -13.73 19.60
CA ASN A 296 -12.14 -14.24 20.94
C ASN A 296 -13.24 -13.79 21.92
N ILE A 297 -13.58 -12.50 21.96
CA ILE A 297 -14.65 -11.96 22.80
C ILE A 297 -15.97 -12.68 22.53
N ARG A 298 -16.37 -12.81 21.26
CA ARG A 298 -17.64 -13.46 20.90
C ARG A 298 -17.66 -14.96 21.18
N LYS A 299 -16.52 -15.65 21.09
CA LYS A 299 -16.43 -17.10 21.31
C LYS A 299 -16.41 -17.48 22.80
N ASN A 300 -15.80 -16.65 23.63
CA ASN A 300 -15.48 -16.98 25.03
C ASN A 300 -16.43 -16.33 26.04
N ASN A 301 -17.52 -15.72 25.60
CA ASN A 301 -18.51 -15.07 26.46
C ASN A 301 -19.92 -15.51 26.05
N GLU A 302 -20.81 -15.61 27.04
CA GLU A 302 -22.18 -16.01 26.83
C GLU A 302 -23.01 -14.90 26.14
N PRO A 303 -23.99 -15.27 25.30
CA PRO A 303 -24.95 -14.31 24.75
C PRO A 303 -25.73 -13.57 25.85
N VAL A 304 -25.96 -12.29 25.62
CA VAL A 304 -26.64 -11.41 26.58
C VAL A 304 -28.09 -11.16 26.14
N HIS A 305 -29.01 -11.16 27.11
CA HIS A 305 -30.37 -10.73 26.88
C HIS A 305 -30.50 -9.22 27.05
N TYR A 306 -30.83 -8.52 25.97
CA TYR A 306 -31.07 -7.08 25.96
C TYR A 306 -32.52 -6.78 26.36
N SER A 307 -32.73 -6.24 27.57
CA SER A 307 -34.08 -5.89 28.06
C SER A 307 -34.80 -4.88 27.16
N ASN A 308 -34.08 -3.89 26.62
CA ASN A 308 -34.62 -2.94 25.66
C ASN A 308 -33.58 -2.52 24.61
N MET A 309 -33.35 -3.39 23.63
CA MET A 309 -32.41 -3.15 22.53
C MET A 309 -32.77 -1.90 21.71
N ASN A 310 -34.06 -1.66 21.47
CA ASN A 310 -34.52 -0.52 20.67
C ASN A 310 -34.17 0.82 21.33
N GLU A 311 -34.37 0.91 22.65
CA GLU A 311 -34.02 2.10 23.41
C GLU A 311 -32.51 2.35 23.46
N MET A 312 -31.71 1.30 23.67
CA MET A 312 -30.26 1.39 23.59
C MET A 312 -29.80 1.94 22.24
N VAL A 313 -30.29 1.34 21.14
CA VAL A 313 -29.94 1.79 19.79
C VAL A 313 -30.41 3.22 19.55
N ARG A 314 -31.57 3.64 20.09
CA ARG A 314 -32.06 5.03 20.01
C ARG A 314 -31.10 5.99 20.70
N ILE A 315 -30.70 5.72 21.94
CA ILE A 315 -29.76 6.55 22.71
C ILE A 315 -28.41 6.67 21.99
N LEU A 316 -27.89 5.54 21.48
CA LEU A 316 -26.62 5.54 20.74
C LEU A 316 -26.71 6.34 19.44
N LYS A 317 -27.83 6.26 18.71
CA LYS A 317 -28.07 7.09 17.51
C LYS A 317 -28.16 8.58 17.85
N GLU A 318 -28.84 8.93 18.93
CA GLU A 318 -28.91 10.32 19.39
C GLU A 318 -27.52 10.86 19.74
N ALA A 319 -26.68 10.05 20.41
CA ALA A 319 -25.30 10.40 20.69
C ALA A 319 -24.47 10.61 19.40
N VAL A 320 -24.67 9.79 18.37
CA VAL A 320 -24.04 10.00 17.04
C VAL A 320 -24.51 11.31 16.42
N GLN A 321 -25.80 11.62 16.47
CA GLN A 321 -26.39 12.87 15.95
C GLN A 321 -25.87 14.10 16.70
N ASN A 322 -25.68 13.99 18.02
CA ASN A 322 -25.06 15.06 18.81
C ASN A 322 -23.65 15.37 18.31
N GLY A 323 -22.89 14.36 17.88
CA GLY A 323 -21.57 14.54 17.28
C GLY A 323 -21.60 15.10 15.86
N GLU A 324 -22.75 15.17 15.19
CA GLU A 324 -22.88 15.83 13.88
C GLU A 324 -22.98 17.36 14.01
N LYS A 325 -23.38 17.84 15.19
CA LYS A 325 -23.53 19.27 15.46
C LYS A 325 -22.18 19.90 15.77
N MET A 326 -21.75 20.84 14.92
CA MET A 326 -20.47 21.54 15.05
C MET A 326 -20.32 22.21 16.42
N GLU A 327 -21.40 22.79 16.97
CA GLU A 327 -21.40 23.44 18.28
C GLU A 327 -21.01 22.48 19.41
N ASN A 328 -21.50 21.23 19.39
CA ASN A 328 -21.16 20.24 20.41
C ASN A 328 -19.69 19.79 20.30
N GLN A 329 -19.16 19.72 19.08
CA GLN A 329 -17.73 19.44 18.85
C GLN A 329 -16.85 20.55 19.41
N ILE A 330 -17.23 21.81 19.18
CA ILE A 330 -16.50 22.98 19.71
C ILE A 330 -16.53 22.97 21.24
N LYS A 331 -17.72 22.84 21.85
CA LYS A 331 -17.86 22.75 23.32
C LYS A 331 -17.02 21.63 23.93
N HIS A 332 -16.95 20.49 23.26
CA HIS A 332 -16.12 19.38 23.71
C HIS A 332 -14.62 19.71 23.65
N ILE A 333 -14.14 20.28 22.53
CA ILE A 333 -12.73 20.68 22.38
C ILE A 333 -12.35 21.73 23.42
N GLU A 334 -13.21 22.72 23.67
CA GLU A 334 -13.02 23.73 24.71
C GLU A 334 -12.88 23.08 26.10
N SER A 335 -13.76 22.15 26.44
CA SER A 335 -13.69 21.42 27.72
C SER A 335 -12.38 20.64 27.91
N ILE A 336 -11.83 20.06 26.83
CA ILE A 336 -10.54 19.37 26.87
C ILE A 336 -9.40 20.36 27.09
N ASN A 337 -9.42 21.49 26.37
CA ASN A 337 -8.37 22.50 26.47
C ASN A 337 -8.32 23.12 27.87
N ASP A 338 -9.47 23.38 28.47
CA ASP A 338 -9.56 23.88 29.85
C ASP A 338 -9.03 22.83 30.86
N MET A 339 -9.26 21.54 30.63
CA MET A 339 -8.69 20.47 31.47
C MET A 339 -7.17 20.29 31.29
N MET A 340 -6.64 20.56 30.10
CA MET A 340 -5.22 20.35 29.78
C MET A 340 -4.33 21.57 30.06
N GLY A 341 -4.93 22.76 30.21
CA GLY A 341 -4.26 24.05 30.38
C GLY A 341 -3.73 24.60 29.05
N LYS A 342 -3.92 25.90 28.80
CA LYS A 342 -3.48 26.58 27.56
C LYS A 342 -1.97 26.50 27.31
N ASP A 343 -1.18 26.29 28.35
CA ASP A 343 0.29 26.28 28.31
C ASP A 343 0.92 25.02 27.70
N ARG A 344 0.10 24.07 27.21
CA ARG A 344 0.58 22.78 26.65
C ARG A 344 0.29 22.61 25.16
N ILE A 345 -0.21 23.65 24.49
CA ILE A 345 -0.44 23.69 23.05
C ILE A 345 0.69 24.51 22.42
N PHE A 346 1.60 23.86 21.69
CA PHE A 346 2.55 24.56 20.82
C PHE A 346 2.00 24.52 19.40
N GLU A 347 1.79 25.69 18.79
CA GLU A 347 1.35 25.85 17.39
C GLU A 347 2.33 25.26 16.37
#